data_AF-A0A1A8QKT1-F1
#
_entry.id   AF-A0A1A8QKT1-F1
#
_cell.length_a   1.000
_cell.length_b   1.000
_cell.length_c   1.000
_cell.angle_alpha   90.00
_cell.angle_beta   90.00
_cell.angle_gamma   90.00
#
_symmetry.space_group_name_H-M   'P 1'
#
loop_
_entity.id
_entity.type
_entity.pdbx_description
1 polymer ?
#
loop_
_entity_poly.entity_id
_entity_poly.type
_entity_poly.pdbx_seq_one_letter_code
_entity_poly.pdbx_strand_id
1 'polypeptide(L)'
;KPQTKHTPLCINECELKRVKNIKFLGVQISDNLGWAKNTSGLVKRAHQRLYFLRKLKQASLHTTILTLFYRGAVESVLTYAISAWFSSCNMT
;
A
#
# COMPACT_ATOMS: atom_id res chain seq x y z
N LYS A 1 -24.05 -3.36 2.86
CA LYS A 1 -23.82 -4.79 2.54
C LYS A 1 -23.97 -5.58 3.85
N PRO A 2 -24.82 -6.60 3.93
CA PRO A 2 -25.01 -7.35 5.17
C PRO A 2 -23.68 -8.03 5.54
N GLN A 3 -23.32 -7.95 6.82
CA GLN A 3 -22.13 -8.65 7.33
C GLN A 3 -22.39 -10.15 7.22
N THR A 4 -21.68 -10.84 6.34
CA THR A 4 -21.63 -12.29 6.34
C THR A 4 -21.03 -12.73 7.67
N LYS A 5 -21.86 -13.33 8.54
CA LYS A 5 -21.44 -13.93 9.81
C LYS A 5 -20.63 -15.19 9.48
N HIS A 6 -19.34 -15.03 9.27
CA HIS A 6 -18.41 -16.14 9.17
C HIS A 6 -18.18 -16.75 10.56
N THR A 7 -18.03 -18.07 10.63
CA THR A 7 -17.68 -18.78 11.86
C THR A 7 -16.40 -18.20 12.47
N PRO A 8 -16.36 -17.93 13.78
CA PRO A 8 -15.16 -17.39 14.42
C PRO A 8 -13.98 -18.34 14.27
N LEU A 9 -12.80 -17.78 13.96
CA LEU A 9 -11.55 -18.53 13.91
C LEU A 9 -10.97 -18.61 15.33
N CYS A 10 -10.71 -19.83 15.80
CA CYS A 10 -10.05 -20.06 17.08
C CYS A 10 -8.63 -20.60 16.86
N ILE A 11 -7.63 -20.02 17.54
CA ILE A 11 -6.27 -20.56 17.62
C ILE A 11 -6.01 -20.93 19.08
N ASN A 12 -5.65 -22.18 19.35
CA ASN A 12 -5.45 -22.70 20.72
C ASN A 12 -6.64 -22.38 21.64
N GLU A 13 -7.86 -22.65 21.17
CA GLU A 13 -9.12 -22.38 21.91
C GLU A 13 -9.40 -20.89 22.20
N CYS A 14 -8.58 -19.96 21.71
CA CYS A 14 -8.82 -18.52 21.79
C CYS A 14 -9.47 -17.99 20.50
N GLU A 15 -10.63 -17.36 20.62
CA GLU A 15 -11.29 -16.68 19.50
C GLU A 15 -10.45 -15.48 19.02
N LEU A 16 -10.16 -15.46 17.71
CA LEU A 16 -9.44 -14.35 17.10
C LEU A 16 -10.32 -13.11 17.02
N LYS A 17 -9.85 -12.02 17.62
CA LYS A 17 -10.50 -10.71 17.51
C LYS A 17 -10.48 -10.22 16.07
N ARG A 18 -11.66 -10.07 15.47
CA ARG A 18 -11.81 -9.41 14.17
C ARG A 18 -11.52 -7.91 14.29
N VAL A 19 -10.62 -7.41 13.46
CA VAL A 19 -10.29 -5.98 13.37
C VAL A 19 -10.73 -5.44 12.01
N LYS A 20 -11.26 -4.22 11.98
CA LYS A 20 -11.74 -3.59 10.74
C LYS A 20 -10.60 -3.28 9.76
N ASN A 21 -9.43 -2.97 10.28
CA ASN A 21 -8.26 -2.70 9.47
C ASN A 21 -6.99 -2.99 10.26
N ILE A 22 -5.99 -3.56 9.60
CA ILE A 22 -4.68 -3.84 10.18
C ILE A 22 -3.58 -3.38 9.24
N LYS A 23 -2.45 -2.92 9.81
CA LYS A 23 -1.21 -2.71 9.07
C LYS A 23 -0.34 -3.94 9.23
N PHE A 24 -0.06 -4.65 8.15
CA PHE A 24 0.86 -5.77 8.15
C PHE A 24 1.99 -5.51 7.15
N LEU A 25 3.24 -5.48 7.63
CA LEU A 25 4.44 -5.20 6.83
C LEU A 25 4.34 -3.92 5.97
N GLY A 26 3.57 -2.92 6.40
CA GLY A 26 3.39 -1.68 5.62
C GLY A 26 2.17 -1.67 4.69
N VAL A 27 1.51 -2.80 4.48
CA VAL A 27 0.25 -2.93 3.72
C VAL A 27 -0.95 -2.73 4.65
N GLN A 28 -1.94 -1.96 4.21
CA GLN A 28 -3.21 -1.83 4.93
C GLN A 28 -4.18 -2.91 4.44
N ILE A 29 -4.58 -3.82 5.33
CA ILE A 29 -5.56 -4.88 5.04
C ILE A 29 -6.85 -4.51 5.73
N SER A 30 -7.94 -4.41 4.98
CA SER A 30 -9.29 -4.13 5.50
C SER A 30 -10.06 -5.43 5.66
N ASP A 31 -11.00 -5.49 6.60
CA ASP A 31 -11.85 -6.65 6.87
C ASP A 31 -12.78 -7.04 5.72
N ASN A 32 -13.11 -6.07 4.86
CA ASN A 32 -13.85 -6.24 3.62
C ASN A 32 -12.94 -6.50 2.41
N LEU A 33 -11.64 -6.69 2.64
CA LEU A 33 -10.58 -6.82 1.63
C LEU A 33 -10.58 -5.68 0.61
N GLY A 34 -11.15 -4.52 0.98
CA GLY A 34 -11.13 -3.31 0.20
C GLY A 34 -9.76 -2.64 0.27
N TRP A 35 -9.22 -2.33 -0.90
CA TRP A 35 -7.86 -1.79 -1.04
C TRP A 35 -7.78 -0.26 -1.03
N ALA A 36 -8.91 0.46 -0.99
CA ALA A 36 -8.96 1.92 -1.05
C ALA A 36 -8.08 2.61 0.01
N LYS A 37 -8.05 2.08 1.24
CA LYS A 37 -7.20 2.63 2.31
C LYS A 37 -5.71 2.36 2.06
N ASN A 38 -5.38 1.20 1.50
CA ASN A 38 -4.01 0.87 1.10
C ASN A 38 -3.54 1.76 -0.06
N THR A 39 -4.32 1.83 -1.13
CA THR A 39 -3.98 2.59 -2.34
C THR A 39 -3.91 4.09 -2.07
N SER A 40 -4.85 4.66 -1.31
CA SER A 40 -4.77 6.08 -0.92
C SER A 40 -3.54 6.38 -0.06
N GLY A 41 -3.19 5.51 0.89
CA GLY A 41 -1.97 5.61 1.68
C GLY A 41 -0.70 5.48 0.82
N LEU A 42 -0.72 4.57 -0.15
CA LEU A 42 0.36 4.34 -1.10
C LEU A 42 0.59 5.58 -1.99
N VAL A 43 -0.48 6.13 -2.58
CA VAL A 43 -0.44 7.33 -3.41
C VAL A 43 0.12 8.51 -2.62
N LYS A 44 -0.29 8.71 -1.37
CA LYS A 44 0.27 9.79 -0.52
C LYS A 44 1.78 9.65 -0.33
N ARG A 45 2.28 8.44 -0.06
CA ARG A 45 3.72 8.18 0.08
C ARG A 45 4.47 8.42 -1.22
N ALA A 46 3.95 7.89 -2.34
CA ALA A 46 4.55 8.10 -3.65
C ALA A 46 4.57 9.59 -4.04
N HIS A 47 3.50 10.33 -3.75
CA HIS A 47 3.42 11.77 -3.99
C HIS A 47 4.49 12.54 -3.22
N GLN A 48 4.71 12.22 -1.94
CA GLN A 48 5.81 12.83 -1.16
C GLN A 48 7.17 12.59 -1.82
N ARG A 49 7.44 11.37 -2.31
CA ARG A 49 8.70 11.04 -2.99
C ARG A 49 8.83 11.75 -4.34
N LEU A 50 7.75 11.86 -5.11
CA LEU A 50 7.71 12.64 -6.35
C LEU A 50 7.96 14.13 -6.12
N TYR A 51 7.46 14.69 -5.02
CA TYR A 51 7.76 16.06 -4.63
C TYR A 51 9.27 16.27 -4.44
N PHE A 52 9.95 15.36 -3.72
CA PHE A 52 11.41 15.39 -3.60
C PHE A 52 12.11 15.24 -4.94
N LEU A 53 11.68 14.31 -5.80
CA LEU A 53 12.24 14.17 -7.14
C LEU A 53 12.13 15.47 -7.95
N ARG A 54 10.99 16.17 -7.86
CA ARG A 54 10.79 17.48 -8.51
C ARG A 54 11.74 18.54 -7.95
N LYS A 55 11.99 18.54 -6.64
CA LYS A 55 12.96 19.45 -6.00
C LYS A 55 14.39 19.15 -6.43
N LEU A 56 14.77 17.88 -6.50
CA LEU A 56 16.09 17.46 -7.00
C LEU A 56 16.29 17.86 -8.46
N LYS A 57 15.25 17.73 -9.29
CA LYS A 57 15.28 18.20 -10.68
C LYS A 57 15.46 19.72 -10.77
N GLN A 58 14.81 20.49 -9.87
CA GLN A 58 14.97 21.95 -9.80
C GLN A 58 16.38 22.37 -9.38
N ALA A 59 17.09 21.53 -8.63
CA ALA A 59 18.49 21.73 -8.27
C ALA A 59 19.49 21.31 -9.38
N SER A 60 19.01 21.04 -10.60
CA SER A 60 19.83 20.69 -11.77
C SER A 60 20.75 19.47 -11.57
N LEU A 61 20.29 18.50 -10.76
CA LEU A 61 20.99 17.22 -10.60
C LEU A 61 21.01 16.42 -11.92
N HIS A 62 22.08 15.64 -12.11
CA HIS A 62 22.25 14.82 -13.30
C HIS A 62 21.11 13.80 -13.45
N THR A 63 20.63 13.61 -14.69
CA THR A 63 19.49 12.75 -15.01
C THR A 63 19.68 11.32 -14.49
N THR A 64 20.90 10.77 -14.50
CA THR A 64 21.18 9.43 -13.94
C THR A 64 20.82 9.32 -12.46
N ILE A 65 21.11 10.36 -11.66
CA ILE A 65 20.79 10.39 -10.23
C ILE A 65 19.27 10.49 -10.04
N LEU A 66 18.61 11.31 -10.85
CA LEU A 66 17.13 11.44 -10.81
C LEU A 66 16.44 10.13 -11.18
N THR A 67 16.93 9.41 -12.19
CA THR A 67 16.42 8.09 -12.58
C THR A 67 16.63 7.07 -11.46
N LEU A 68 17.83 7.04 -10.87
CA LEU A 68 18.11 6.14 -9.74
C LEU A 68 17.19 6.44 -8.55
N PHE A 69 16.98 7.72 -8.24
CA PHE A 69 16.06 8.13 -7.18
C PHE A 69 14.61 7.72 -7.48
N TYR A 70 14.14 7.90 -8.72
CA TYR A 70 12.80 7.49 -9.12
C TYR A 70 12.61 5.97 -8.94
N ARG A 71 13.52 5.16 -9.50
CA ARG A 71 13.49 3.70 -9.40
C ARG A 71 13.56 3.23 -7.94
N GLY A 72 14.50 3.79 -7.17
CA GLY A 72 14.76 3.37 -5.79
C GLY A 72 13.76 3.87 -4.75
N ALA A 73 13.17 5.06 -4.93
CA ALA A 73 12.34 5.70 -3.90
C ALA A 73 10.85 5.80 -4.26
N VAL A 74 10.51 5.92 -5.55
CA VAL A 74 9.12 6.04 -6.02
C VAL A 74 8.59 4.68 -6.46
N GLU A 75 9.28 4.03 -7.41
CA GLU A 75 8.84 2.74 -7.95
C GLU A 75 8.87 1.63 -6.90
N SER A 76 9.89 1.58 -6.05
CA SER A 76 9.96 0.60 -4.94
C SER A 76 8.74 0.67 -4.01
N VAL A 77 8.24 1.89 -3.73
CA VAL A 77 7.04 2.08 -2.92
C VAL A 77 5.82 1.58 -3.68
N LEU A 78 5.67 1.95 -4.94
CA LEU A 78 4.52 1.59 -5.79
C LEU A 78 4.46 0.09 -6.10
N THR A 79 5.60 -0.60 -6.17
CA THR A 79 5.66 -2.03 -6.50
C THR A 79 5.67 -2.92 -5.25
N TYR A 80 5.81 -2.34 -4.06
CA TYR A 80 5.80 -3.09 -2.82
C TYR A 80 4.49 -3.85 -2.63
N ALA A 81 4.61 -5.17 -2.42
CA ALA A 81 3.50 -6.10 -2.23
C ALA A 81 2.44 -6.06 -3.35
N ILE A 82 2.82 -5.69 -4.58
CA ILE A 82 1.91 -5.51 -5.71
C ILE A 82 1.03 -6.75 -5.99
N SER A 83 1.59 -7.96 -5.82
CA SER A 83 0.84 -9.21 -5.97
C SER A 83 -0.33 -9.35 -4.99
N ALA A 84 -0.25 -8.70 -3.82
CA ALA A 84 -1.28 -8.80 -2.78
C ALA A 84 -2.49 -7.90 -3.07
N TRP A 85 -2.30 -6.73 -3.68
CA TRP A 85 -3.35 -5.71 -3.80
C TRP A 85 -3.74 -5.34 -5.24
N PHE A 86 -2.87 -5.57 -6.24
CA PHE A 86 -3.08 -5.10 -7.60
C PHE A 86 -4.25 -5.80 -8.30
N SER A 87 -4.30 -7.13 -8.24
CA SER A 87 -5.37 -7.92 -8.89
C SER A 87 -6.77 -7.53 -8.39
N SER A 88 -6.88 -7.23 -7.10
CA SER A 88 -8.15 -6.87 -6.47
C SER A 88 -8.55 -5.40 -6.64
N CYS A 89 -7.71 -4.55 -7.22
CA CYS A 89 -8.08 -3.17 -7.56
C CYS A 89 -8.79 -3.06 -8.92
N ASN A 90 -8.62 -4.04 -9.82
CA ASN A 90 -9.17 -4.04 -11.17
C ASN A 90 -10.51 -4.77 -11.31
N MET A 91 -11.05 -5.36 -10.22
CA MET A 91 -12.42 -5.89 -10.22
C MET A 91 -13.43 -4.78 -9.96
N THR A 92 -13.72 -4.01 -11.01
CA THR A 92 -14.96 -3.25 -11.19
C THR A 92 -15.66 -3.82 -12.40
#